data_AF-A0A2E2RMT2-F1
#
_entry.id   AF-A0A2E2RMT2-F1
#
_cell.length_a   1.000
_cell.length_b   1.000
_cell.length_c   1.000
_cell.angle_alpha   90.00
_cell.angle_beta   90.00
_cell.angle_gamma   90.00
#
_symmetry.space_group_name_H-M   'P 1'
#
loop_
_entity.id
_entity.type
_entity.pdbx_description
1 polymer ?
#
loop_
_entity_poly.entity_id
_entity_poly.type
_entity_poly.pdbx_seq_one_letter_code
_entity_poly.pdbx_strand_id
1 'polypeptide(L)'
;MSAHKAASRFEVGVSTAIRWIARAKIGETEARPTGRRRGSRLDAHEDFIVGLIDAQKDITLDEMVVRLAEERHVQIGRSALNNWLRGRGFTYKNVWPVPLASRLHQALFGRAQTYPA
;
A
#
# COMPACT_ATOMS: atom_id res chain seq x y z
N MET A 1 30.32 -25.46 -18.54
CA MET A 1 30.48 -25.89 -17.12
C MET A 1 29.28 -26.76 -16.74
N SER A 2 29.46 -27.87 -16.01
CA SER A 2 28.34 -28.72 -15.56
C SER A 2 27.64 -28.10 -14.34
N ALA A 3 26.39 -28.52 -14.08
CA ALA A 3 25.61 -28.01 -12.93
C ALA A 3 26.27 -28.32 -11.58
N HIS A 4 26.85 -29.50 -11.41
CA HIS A 4 27.60 -29.86 -10.20
C HIS A 4 28.84 -28.98 -10.02
N LYS A 5 29.60 -28.71 -11.09
CA LYS A 5 30.78 -27.82 -11.03
C LYS A 5 30.38 -26.39 -10.68
N ALA A 6 29.25 -25.91 -11.20
CA ALA A 6 28.70 -24.61 -10.84
C ALA A 6 28.22 -24.57 -9.38
N ALA A 7 27.52 -25.62 -8.92
CA ALA A 7 27.06 -25.75 -7.54
C ALA A 7 28.22 -25.69 -6.54
N SER A 8 29.29 -26.44 -6.78
CA SER A 8 30.50 -26.40 -5.94
C SER A 8 31.23 -25.06 -6.01
N ARG A 9 31.31 -24.42 -7.19
CA ARG A 9 32.01 -23.13 -7.36
C ARG A 9 31.30 -21.98 -6.67
N PHE A 10 29.97 -21.97 -6.69
CA PHE A 10 29.14 -20.88 -6.17
C PHE A 10 28.47 -21.22 -4.83
N GLU A 11 28.80 -22.38 -4.25
CA GLU A 11 28.26 -22.86 -2.97
C GLU A 11 26.72 -22.87 -2.92
N VAL A 12 26.09 -23.21 -4.05
CA VAL A 12 24.64 -23.33 -4.18
C VAL A 12 24.22 -24.79 -4.29
N GLY A 13 22.97 -25.10 -3.97
CA GLY A 13 22.40 -26.42 -4.22
C GLY A 13 22.44 -26.79 -5.71
N VAL A 14 22.68 -28.08 -6.01
CA VAL A 14 22.74 -28.60 -7.40
C VAL A 14 21.47 -28.28 -8.18
N SER A 15 20.30 -28.37 -7.54
CA SER A 15 19.00 -28.03 -8.14
C SER A 15 18.89 -26.55 -8.53
N THR A 16 19.47 -25.65 -7.74
CA THR A 16 19.57 -24.21 -8.06
C THR A 16 20.47 -23.98 -9.26
N ALA A 17 21.64 -24.62 -9.30
CA ALA A 17 22.57 -24.52 -10.43
C ALA A 17 21.95 -25.01 -11.74
N ILE A 18 21.19 -26.12 -11.70
CA ILE A 18 20.43 -26.63 -12.86
C ILE A 18 19.43 -25.57 -13.35
N ARG A 19 18.62 -24.99 -12.45
CA ARG A 19 17.63 -23.97 -12.80
C ARG A 19 18.27 -22.73 -13.41
N TRP A 20 19.39 -22.25 -12.85
CA TRP A 20 20.10 -21.09 -13.38
C TRP A 20 20.70 -21.35 -14.76
N ILE A 21 21.33 -22.52 -14.98
CA ILE A 21 21.87 -22.90 -16.30
C ILE A 21 20.75 -23.00 -17.34
N ALA A 22 19.62 -23.59 -16.99
CA ALA A 22 18.48 -23.69 -17.90
C ALA A 22 17.92 -22.31 -18.29
N ARG A 23 17.84 -21.37 -17.34
CA ARG A 23 17.40 -19.98 -17.59
C ARG A 23 18.41 -19.18 -18.42
N ALA A 24 19.70 -19.30 -18.11
CA ALA A 24 20.74 -18.65 -18.88
C ALA A 24 20.75 -19.10 -20.35
N LYS A 25 20.43 -20.37 -20.63
CA LYS A 25 20.31 -20.90 -22.00
C LYS A 25 19.21 -20.25 -22.83
N ILE A 26 18.15 -19.75 -22.20
CA ILE A 26 17.05 -19.01 -22.86
C ILE A 26 17.25 -17.49 -22.81
N GLY A 27 18.44 -17.01 -22.41
CA GLY A 27 18.76 -15.59 -22.32
C GLY A 27 18.26 -14.90 -21.05
N GLU A 28 17.71 -15.63 -20.08
CA GLU A 28 17.23 -15.06 -18.82
C GLU A 28 18.33 -15.12 -17.75
N THR A 29 19.07 -14.02 -17.60
CA THR A 29 20.16 -13.88 -16.62
C THR A 29 19.80 -13.01 -15.42
N GLU A 30 18.74 -12.22 -15.54
CA GLU A 30 18.26 -11.33 -14.48
C GLU A 30 17.44 -12.07 -13.43
N ALA A 31 17.45 -11.55 -12.20
CA ALA A 31 16.56 -12.04 -11.16
C ALA A 31 15.11 -11.76 -11.55
N ARG A 32 14.25 -12.79 -11.46
CA ARG A 32 12.80 -12.59 -11.58
C ARG A 32 12.30 -11.69 -10.44
N PRO A 33 11.25 -10.89 -10.67
CA PRO A 33 10.58 -10.17 -9.60
C PRO A 33 10.24 -11.13 -8.45
N THR A 34 10.82 -10.88 -7.29
CA THR A 34 10.59 -11.65 -6.08
C THR A 34 9.54 -10.96 -5.21
N GLY A 35 8.79 -11.72 -4.42
CA GLY A 35 7.77 -11.20 -3.51
C GLY A 35 6.34 -11.16 -4.09
N ARG A 36 5.47 -10.40 -3.41
CA ARG A 36 4.04 -10.32 -3.73
C ARG A 36 3.83 -9.80 -5.15
N ARG A 37 2.90 -10.43 -5.90
CA ARG A 37 2.49 -9.96 -7.24
C ARG A 37 2.15 -8.47 -7.17
N ARG A 38 2.77 -7.68 -8.06
CA ARG A 38 2.44 -6.26 -8.23
C ARG A 38 1.13 -6.20 -9.01
N GLY A 39 0.08 -5.74 -8.35
CA GLY A 39 -1.23 -5.57 -8.96
C GLY A 39 -2.36 -5.73 -7.97
N SER A 40 -3.30 -4.79 -7.98
CA SER A 40 -4.59 -4.87 -7.31
C SER A 40 -5.69 -4.98 -8.36
N ARG A 41 -6.78 -5.66 -8.02
CA ARG A 41 -7.99 -5.63 -8.87
C ARG A 41 -8.50 -4.21 -9.08
N LEU A 42 -8.19 -3.28 -8.18
CA LEU A 42 -8.52 -1.86 -8.30
C LEU A 42 -7.73 -1.12 -9.39
N ASP A 43 -6.62 -1.67 -9.87
CA ASP A 43 -5.80 -0.99 -10.90
C ASP A 43 -6.61 -0.79 -12.20
N ALA A 44 -7.54 -1.71 -12.52
CA ALA A 44 -8.45 -1.59 -13.66
C ALA A 44 -9.60 -0.58 -13.45
N HIS A 45 -9.75 -0.04 -12.23
CA HIS A 45 -10.82 0.87 -11.83
C HIS A 45 -10.25 2.19 -11.29
N GLU A 46 -8.98 2.49 -11.61
CA GLU A 46 -8.27 3.66 -11.10
C GLU A 46 -8.99 4.97 -11.46
N ASP A 47 -9.29 5.18 -12.74
CA ASP A 47 -9.99 6.40 -13.20
C ASP A 47 -11.34 6.62 -12.51
N PHE A 48 -12.04 5.53 -12.18
CA PHE A 48 -13.31 5.62 -11.45
C PHE A 48 -13.08 6.05 -10.01
N ILE A 49 -12.10 5.45 -9.32
CA ILE A 49 -11.76 5.82 -7.95
C ILE A 49 -11.30 7.28 -7.87
N VAL A 50 -10.47 7.71 -8.82
CA VAL A 50 -10.02 9.11 -8.92
C VAL A 50 -11.22 10.03 -9.17
N GLY A 51 -12.12 9.67 -10.08
CA GLY A 51 -13.34 10.42 -10.36
C GLY A 51 -14.26 10.56 -9.14
N LEU A 52 -14.35 9.54 -8.27
CA LEU A 52 -15.09 9.64 -7.01
C LEU A 52 -14.51 10.72 -6.09
N ILE A 53 -13.18 10.74 -5.94
CA ILE A 53 -12.46 11.70 -5.08
C ILE A 53 -12.56 13.11 -5.67
N ASP A 54 -12.45 13.26 -6.98
CA ASP A 54 -12.54 14.56 -7.65
C ASP A 54 -13.95 15.16 -7.57
N ALA A 55 -14.99 14.31 -7.68
CA ALA A 55 -16.37 14.72 -7.52
C ALA A 55 -16.70 15.12 -6.07
N GLN A 56 -16.15 14.41 -5.08
CA GLN A 56 -16.38 14.66 -3.67
C GLN A 56 -15.08 14.46 -2.87
N LYS A 57 -14.42 15.56 -2.50
CA LYS A 57 -13.12 15.54 -1.82
C LYS A 57 -13.14 14.92 -0.43
N ASP A 58 -14.29 14.90 0.23
CA ASP A 58 -14.52 14.33 1.55
C ASP A 58 -15.23 12.97 1.51
N ILE A 59 -15.26 12.30 0.35
CA ILE A 59 -15.80 10.95 0.24
C ILE A 59 -15.03 9.99 1.16
N THR A 60 -15.77 9.23 1.95
CA THR A 60 -15.19 8.30 2.91
C THR A 60 -14.80 6.98 2.24
N LEU A 61 -13.85 6.27 2.86
CA LEU A 61 -13.43 4.94 2.37
C LEU A 61 -14.58 3.93 2.33
N ASP A 62 -15.55 4.02 3.24
CA ASP A 62 -16.69 3.08 3.28
C ASP A 62 -17.66 3.37 2.13
N GLU A 63 -17.94 4.64 1.85
CA GLU A 63 -18.75 5.04 0.68
C GLU A 63 -18.10 4.58 -0.63
N MET A 64 -16.78 4.75 -0.75
CA MET A 64 -16.04 4.26 -1.92
C MET A 64 -16.13 2.74 -2.07
N VAL A 65 -16.07 1.98 -0.95
CA VAL A 65 -16.23 0.51 -0.98
C VAL A 65 -17.62 0.13 -1.48
N VAL A 66 -18.67 0.80 -1.01
CA VAL A 66 -20.05 0.56 -1.46
C VAL A 66 -20.18 0.85 -2.95
N ARG A 67 -19.71 2.01 -3.42
CA ARG A 67 -19.78 2.37 -4.84
C ARG A 67 -18.98 1.42 -5.74
N LEU A 68 -17.82 0.96 -5.28
CA LEU A 68 -17.04 -0.07 -5.99
C LEU A 68 -17.79 -1.40 -6.11
N ALA A 69 -18.50 -1.80 -5.06
CA ALA A 69 -19.32 -3.00 -5.05
C ALA A 69 -20.53 -2.88 -5.99
N GLU A 70 -21.23 -1.74 -5.97
CA GLU A 70 -22.47 -1.51 -6.70
C GLU A 70 -22.24 -1.20 -8.18
N GLU A 71 -21.35 -0.26 -8.50
CA GLU A 71 -21.18 0.27 -9.86
C GLU A 71 -20.13 -0.48 -10.67
N ARG A 72 -19.15 -1.08 -9.99
CA ARG A 72 -18.03 -1.77 -10.64
C ARG A 72 -17.96 -3.26 -10.33
N HIS A 73 -18.85 -3.77 -9.48
CA HIS A 73 -18.88 -5.16 -9.03
C HIS A 73 -17.56 -5.64 -8.41
N VAL A 74 -16.81 -4.73 -7.77
CA VAL A 74 -15.55 -5.01 -7.10
C VAL A 74 -15.75 -5.05 -5.59
N GLN A 75 -15.80 -6.26 -5.04
CA GLN A 75 -15.82 -6.47 -3.60
C GLN A 75 -14.42 -6.28 -3.02
N ILE A 76 -14.22 -5.26 -2.20
CA ILE A 76 -12.94 -5.01 -1.52
C ILE A 76 -13.17 -4.46 -0.10
N GLY A 77 -12.31 -4.86 0.84
CA GLY A 77 -12.34 -4.31 2.19
C GLY A 77 -11.74 -2.91 2.29
N ARG A 78 -12.25 -2.11 3.23
CA ARG A 78 -11.79 -0.74 3.54
C ARG A 78 -10.27 -0.62 3.66
N SER A 79 -9.61 -1.51 4.41
CA SER A 79 -8.16 -1.46 4.62
C SER A 79 -7.37 -1.71 3.33
N ALA A 80 -7.87 -2.56 2.44
CA ALA A 80 -7.23 -2.85 1.17
C ALA A 80 -7.35 -1.65 0.21
N LEU A 81 -8.52 -0.99 0.19
CA LEU A 81 -8.70 0.28 -0.54
C LEU A 81 -7.76 1.38 0.01
N ASN A 82 -7.70 1.56 1.34
CA ASN A 82 -6.79 2.53 1.95
C ASN A 82 -5.31 2.26 1.61
N ASN A 83 -4.86 1.02 1.67
CA ASN A 83 -3.49 0.66 1.32
C ASN A 83 -3.21 0.92 -0.17
N TRP A 84 -4.19 0.65 -1.04
CA TRP A 84 -4.10 0.91 -2.47
C TRP A 84 -3.98 2.40 -2.78
N LEU A 85 -4.80 3.23 -2.12
CA LEU A 85 -4.77 4.69 -2.22
C LEU A 85 -3.44 5.27 -1.71
N ARG A 86 -2.96 4.81 -0.55
CA ARG A 86 -1.66 5.22 0.02
C ARG A 86 -0.50 4.87 -0.90
N GLY A 87 -0.53 3.69 -1.52
CA GLY A 87 0.46 3.26 -2.50
C GLY A 87 0.54 4.17 -3.74
N ARG A 88 -0.48 4.99 -3.99
CA ARG A 88 -0.59 5.97 -5.08
C ARG A 88 -0.42 7.42 -4.64
N GLY A 89 -0.08 7.66 -3.38
CA GLY A 89 0.15 9.02 -2.87
C GLY A 89 -1.12 9.76 -2.43
N PHE A 90 -2.29 9.13 -2.40
CA PHE A 90 -3.47 9.75 -1.81
C PHE A 90 -3.31 9.87 -0.30
N THR A 91 -3.37 11.11 0.19
CA THR A 91 -3.29 11.44 1.62
C THR A 91 -4.43 12.36 2.00
N TYR A 92 -5.10 12.06 3.12
CA TYR A 92 -6.09 12.98 3.71
C TYR A 92 -5.39 13.92 4.68
N LYS A 93 -5.62 15.23 4.52
CA LYS A 93 -5.11 16.25 5.44
C LYS A 93 -6.21 16.60 6.44
N ASN A 94 -5.92 16.41 7.72
CA ASN A 94 -6.77 16.95 8.78
C ASN A 94 -6.55 18.47 8.85
N VAL A 95 -7.55 19.25 8.46
CA VAL A 95 -7.53 20.71 8.58
C VAL A 95 -8.48 21.10 9.70
N TRP A 96 -7.92 21.34 10.90
CA TRP A 96 -8.67 21.95 11.99
C TRP A 96 -8.62 23.47 11.83
N PRO A 97 -9.76 24.17 11.61
CA PRO A 97 -9.78 25.62 11.69
C PRO A 97 -9.69 26.04 13.17
N VAL A 98 -8.60 26.70 13.57
CA VAL A 98 -8.44 27.27 14.92
C VAL A 98 -9.16 28.62 14.99
N PRO A 99 -10.08 28.80 15.97
CA PRO A 99 -9.70 29.23 17.32
C PRO A 99 -10.31 28.37 18.46
N LEU A 100 -10.96 27.25 18.17
CA LEU A 100 -11.66 26.46 19.20
C LEU A 100 -10.75 25.51 20.00
N ALA A 101 -9.60 25.11 19.45
CA ALA A 101 -8.67 24.18 20.10
C ALA A 101 -8.01 24.74 21.37
N SER A 102 -7.78 26.07 21.44
CA SER A 102 -7.23 26.70 22.64
C SER A 102 -8.19 26.66 23.83
N ARG A 103 -9.51 26.67 23.59
CA ARG A 103 -10.52 26.63 24.68
C ARG A 103 -10.86 25.21 25.12
N LEU A 104 -10.82 24.24 24.20
CA LEU A 104 -11.09 22.83 24.55
C LEU A 104 -9.96 22.21 25.38
N HIS A 105 -8.69 22.56 25.13
CA HIS A 105 -7.60 22.10 25.99
C HIS A 105 -7.69 22.69 27.41
N GLN A 106 -8.22 23.92 27.55
CA GLN A 106 -8.45 24.59 28.83
C GLN A 106 -9.67 24.01 29.60
N ALA A 107 -10.67 23.49 28.88
CA ALA A 107 -11.88 22.91 29.46
C ALA A 107 -11.74 21.42 29.81
N LEU A 108 -10.92 20.66 29.07
CA LEU A 108 -10.71 19.23 29.30
C LEU A 108 -9.59 18.93 30.32
N PHE A 109 -8.61 19.84 30.45
CA PHE A 109 -7.55 19.75 31.45
C PHE A 109 -7.71 20.89 32.47
N GLY A 110 -8.70 20.74 33.36
CA GLY A 110 -8.97 21.69 34.44
C GLY A 110 -7.73 21.97 35.30
N ARG A 111 -7.59 23.24 35.72
CA ARG A 111 -6.61 23.80 36.69
C ARG A 111 -5.41 22.90 37.01
N ALA A 112 -4.26 23.20 36.40
CA ALA A 112 -2.99 22.90 37.06
C ALA A 112 -2.95 23.65 38.40
N GLN A 113 -3.01 22.87 39.47
CA GLN A 113 -2.70 23.30 40.83
C GLN A 113 -1.29 23.88 40.84
N THR A 114 -1.13 25.00 41.55
CA THR A 114 0.12 25.74 41.79
C THR A 114 1.31 24.83 42.12
N TYR A 115 2.47 25.07 41.50
CA TYR A 115 3.75 24.67 42.08
C TYR A 115 4.11 25.66 43.20
N PRO A 116 4.47 25.20 44.41
CA PRO A 116 5.03 26.08 45.42
C PRO A 116 6.46 26.51 45.01
N ALA A 117 6.90 27.63 45.58
CA ALA A 117 8.22 28.24 45.39
C ALA A 117 9.37 27.37 45.93
#